data_AF-A0A4S3TJT7-F1
#
_entry.id   AF-A0A4S3TJT7-F1
#
_cell.length_a   1.000
_cell.length_b   1.000
_cell.length_c   1.000
_cell.angle_alpha   90.00
_cell.angle_beta   90.00
_cell.angle_gamma   90.00
#
_symmetry.space_group_name_H-M   'P 1'
#
loop_
_entity.id
_entity.type
_entity.pdbx_description
1 polymer ?
#
loop_
_entity_poly.entity_id
_entity_poly.type
_entity_poly.pdbx_seq_one_letter_code
_entity_poly.pdbx_strand_id
1 'polypeptide(L)' 'MTNRQQDALELAYRSGYYEAPRQISGEELAEELNISSGTFYQHLRRAHQNLIDAVFQLNLDSGASKQCDEMSTQ' A
#
# COMPACT_ATOMS: atom_id res chain seq x y z
N MET A 1 -3.00 0.31 7.76
CA MET A 1 -3.04 1.56 6.97
C MET A 1 -3.84 2.64 7.69
N THR A 2 -3.46 3.92 7.60
CA THR A 2 -4.21 5.05 8.18
C THR A 2 -4.97 5.83 7.11
N ASN A 3 -5.98 6.63 7.50
CA ASN A 3 -6.76 7.44 6.54
C ASN A 3 -5.86 8.34 5.67
N ARG A 4 -4.90 9.05 6.27
CA ARG A 4 -3.97 9.91 5.51
C ARG A 4 -3.08 9.16 4.50
N GLN A 5 -2.75 7.90 4.79
CA GLN A 5 -2.02 7.04 3.84
C GLN A 5 -2.93 6.61 2.69
N GLN A 6 -4.19 6.30 3.00
CA GLN A 6 -5.20 5.98 2.01
C GLN A 6 -5.51 7.16 1.11
N ASP A 7 -5.78 8.34 1.69
CA ASP A 7 -6.09 9.57 0.95
C ASP A 7 -4.96 9.93 -0.02
N ALA A 8 -3.70 9.86 0.43
CA ALA A 8 -2.54 10.14 -0.42
C ALA A 8 -2.40 9.14 -1.57
N LEU A 9 -2.66 7.86 -1.31
CA LEU A 9 -2.58 6.81 -2.32
C LEU A 9 -3.73 6.90 -3.34
N GLU A 10 -4.95 7.14 -2.86
CA GLU A 10 -6.14 7.29 -3.69
C GLU A 10 -6.04 8.52 -4.60
N LEU A 11 -5.59 9.65 -4.05
CA LEU A 11 -5.39 10.86 -4.82
C LEU A 11 -4.30 10.66 -5.88
N ALA A 12 -3.16 10.08 -5.51
CA ALA A 12 -2.11 9.76 -6.49
C ALA A 12 -2.63 8.87 -7.62
N TYR A 13 -3.40 7.82 -7.29
CA TYR A 13 -3.97 6.93 -8.28
C TYR A 13 -4.95 7.63 -9.24
N ARG A 14 -5.89 8.41 -8.69
CA ARG A 14 -6.93 9.07 -9.50
C ARG A 14 -6.42 10.25 -10.32
N SER A 15 -5.36 10.92 -9.87
CA SER A 15 -4.80 12.09 -10.54
C SER A 15 -3.75 11.74 -11.61
N GLY A 16 -3.53 10.45 -11.91
CA GLY A 16 -2.59 10.04 -12.96
C GLY A 16 -1.11 10.11 -12.55
N TYR A 17 -0.80 10.06 -11.24
CA TYR A 17 0.58 10.08 -10.73
C TYR A 17 1.42 8.90 -11.21
N TYR A 18 0.76 7.75 -11.46
CA TYR A 18 1.37 6.51 -11.90
C TYR A 18 1.32 6.29 -13.43
N GLU A 19 0.77 7.25 -14.19
CA GLU A 19 0.68 7.15 -15.64
C GLU A 19 2.00 7.49 -16.34
N ALA A 20 2.12 7.04 -17.59
CA ALA A 20 3.22 7.39 -18.47
C ALA A 20 2.66 7.97 -19.79
N PRO A 21 2.87 9.27 -20.11
CA PRO A 21 3.57 10.27 -19.30
C PRO A 21 2.81 10.64 -18.02
N ARG A 22 3.55 11.02 -16.97
CA ARG A 22 2.99 11.41 -15.67
C ARG A 22 2.16 12.68 -15.82
N GLN A 23 0.90 12.63 -15.39
CA GLN A 23 -0.05 13.75 -15.50
C GLN A 23 0.08 14.76 -14.35
N ILE A 24 0.55 14.31 -13.18
CA ILE A 24 0.70 15.14 -11.98
C ILE A 24 1.93 14.73 -11.16
N SER A 25 2.62 15.70 -10.56
CA SER A 25 3.74 15.46 -9.66
C SER A 25 3.30 15.18 -8.22
N GLY A 26 4.19 14.61 -7.40
CA GLY A 26 3.92 14.40 -5.97
C GLY A 26 3.92 15.70 -5.17
N GLU A 27 4.50 16.77 -5.71
CA GLU A 27 4.51 18.09 -5.09
C GLU A 27 3.14 18.77 -5.27
N GLU A 28 2.59 18.75 -6.48
CA GLU A 28 1.22 19.24 -6.75
C GLU A 28 0.17 18.50 -5.90
N LEU A 29 0.33 17.19 -5.73
CA LEU A 29 -0.55 16.40 -4.87
C LEU A 29 -0.40 16.72 -3.38
N ALA A 30 0.81 17.10 -2.94
CA ALA A 30 1.05 17.51 -1.56
C ALA A 30 0.37 18.86 -1.28
N GLU A 31 0.41 19.78 -2.24
CA GLU A 31 -0.30 21.05 -2.19
C GLU A 31 -1.82 20.85 -2.10
N GLU A 32 -2.38 19.93 -2.91
CA GLU A 32 -3.82 19.60 -2.89
C GLU A 32 -4.27 19.07 -1.52
N LEU A 33 -3.42 18.27 -0.85
CA LEU A 33 -3.68 17.75 0.49
C LEU A 33 -3.30 18.72 1.62
N ASN A 34 -2.76 19.90 1.29
CA ASN A 34 -2.27 20.91 2.23
C ASN A 34 -1.25 20.34 3.23
N ILE A 35 -0.28 19.58 2.71
CA ILE A 35 0.82 18.98 3.47
C ILE A 35 2.16 19.23 2.76
N SER A 36 3.28 19.01 3.47
CA SER A 36 4.58 19.07 2.81
C SER A 36 4.78 17.89 1.85
N SER A 37 5.56 18.09 0.78
CA SER A 37 5.93 17.01 -0.14
C SER A 37 6.61 15.85 0.58
N GLY A 38 7.44 16.12 1.60
CA GLY A 38 8.04 15.09 2.45
C GLY A 38 7.01 14.24 3.20
N THR A 39 5.97 14.87 3.75
CA THR A 39 4.85 14.18 4.41
C THR A 39 4.06 13.34 3.40
N PHE A 40 3.81 13.86 2.20
CA PHE A 40 3.14 13.14 1.13
C PHE A 40 3.90 11.87 0.72
N TYR A 41 5.20 11.97 0.43
CA TYR A 41 6.03 10.81 0.09
C TYR A 41 6.11 9.80 1.25
N GLN A 42 6.15 10.27 2.51
CA GLN A 42 6.09 9.39 3.67
C GLN A 42 4.75 8.63 3.73
N HIS A 43 3.63 9.30 3.46
CA HIS A 43 2.31 8.67 3.39
C HIS A 43 2.24 7.64 2.28
N LEU A 44 2.69 7.96 1.06
CA LEU A 44 2.77 7.01 -0.04
C LEU A 44 3.62 5.80 0.31
N ARG A 45 4.84 6.01 0.82
CA ARG A 45 5.74 4.90 1.20
C ARG A 45 5.07 3.95 2.20
N ARG A 46 4.43 4.51 3.25
CA ARG A 46 3.73 3.69 4.24
C ARG A 46 2.51 2.99 3.63
N ALA A 47 1.75 3.67 2.79
CA ALA A 47 0.60 3.08 2.09
C ALA A 47 1.03 1.89 1.21
N HIS A 48 2.10 2.07 0.42
CA HIS A 48 2.68 1.00 -0.40
C HIS A 48 3.18 -0.16 0.43
N GLN A 49 3.88 0.10 1.54
CA GLN A 49 4.32 -0.97 2.46
C GLN A 49 3.13 -1.78 2.97
N ASN A 50 2.07 -1.12 3.46
CA ASN A 50 0.86 -1.83 3.92
C ASN A 50 0.20 -2.64 2.80
N LEU A 51 0.16 -2.13 1.57
CA LEU A 51 -0.44 -2.83 0.43
C LEU A 51 0.40 -4.05 0.00
N ILE A 52 1.72 -3.90 0.00
CA ILE A 52 2.66 -4.99 -0.27
C ILE A 52 2.53 -6.08 0.80
N ASP A 53 2.53 -5.69 2.08
CA ASP A 53 2.36 -6.61 3.21
C ASP A 53 1.04 -7.37 3.09
N ALA A 54 -0.06 -6.69 2.76
CA ALA A 54 -1.36 -7.32 2.57
C ALA A 54 -1.37 -8.31 1.39
N VAL A 55 -0.76 -7.95 0.24
CA VAL A 55 -0.66 -8.85 -0.91
C VAL A 55 0.14 -10.11 -0.57
N PHE A 56 1.26 -9.97 0.15
CA PHE A 56 2.06 -11.13 0.54
C PHE A 56 1.40 -11.96 1.65
N GLN A 57 0.70 -11.35 2.60
CA GLN A 57 -0.06 -12.08 3.62
C GLN A 57 -1.15 -12.94 2.97
N LEU A 58 -1.92 -12.38 2.02
CA LEU A 58 -2.94 -13.11 1.27
C LEU A 58 -2.37 -14.31 0.49
N ASN A 59 -1.15 -14.16 -0.03
CA ASN A 59 -0.46 -15.24 -0.74
C ASN A 59 0.10 -16.32 0.20
N LEU A 60 0.41 -15.98 1.46
CA LEU A 60 0.91 -16.92 2.46
C LEU A 60 -0.22 -17.75 3.09
N ASP A 61 -1.41 -17.17 3.26
CA ASP A 61 -2.58 -17.87 3.82
C ASP A 61 -3.15 -18.93 2.85
N SER A 62 -2.87 -18.79 1.55
CA SER A 62 -3.25 -19.76 0.52
C SER A 62 -2.44 -21.07 0.56
N GLY A 63 -1.33 -21.11 1.32
CA GLY A 63 -0.45 -22.27 1.46
C GLY A 63 -0.57 -23.03 2.79
N ALA A 64 -1.35 -22.54 3.77
CA ALA A 64 -1.30 -23.02 5.15
C ALA A 64 -2.43 -23.99 5.57
N SER A 65 -3.01 -24.77 4.64
CA SER A 65 -4.01 -25.82 4.97
C SER A 65 -3.47 -27.26 4.86
N LYS A 66 -2.16 -27.47 5.05
CA LYS A 66 -1.62 -28.82 5.27
C LYS A 66 -0.62 -28.84 6.42
N GLN A 67 -1.15 -28.83 7.65
CA GLN A 67 -0.57 -29.58 8.77
C GLN A 67 -1.66 -29.83 9.84
N CYS A 68 -2.70 -30.56 9.44
CA CYS A 68 -3.39 -31.45 10.35
C CYS A 68 -3.07 -32.87 9.88
N ASP A 69 -2.89 -33.78 10.83
CA ASP A 69 -2.51 -35.19 10.69
C ASP A 69 -1.02 -35.48 10.51
N GLU A 70 -0.33 -35.55 11.66
CA GLU A 70 0.28 -36.79 12.14
C GLU A 70 0.23 -36.74 13.68
N MET A 71 -0.91 -37.12 14.25
CA MET A 71 -1.11 -38.36 14.99
C MET A 71 0.16 -38.88 15.69
N SER A 72 0.15 -38.71 17.02
CA SER A 72 0.27 -39.82 17.97
C SER A 72 0.60 -41.17 17.31
N THR A 73 1.87 -41.58 17.37
CA THR A 73 2.27 -42.99 17.44
C THR A 73 3.69 -43.04 18.01
N GLN A 74 3.75 -43.60 19.22
CA GLN A 74 4.88 -44.08 20.03
C GLN A 74 5.73 -43.05 20.77
#